data_AF-A0A2H0Z7Z4-F1
#
_entry.id   AF-A0A2H0Z7Z4-F1
#
_cell.length_a   1.000
_cell.length_b   1.000
_cell.length_c   1.000
_cell.angle_alpha   90.00
_cell.angle_beta   90.00
_cell.angle_gamma   90.00
#
_symmetry.space_group_name_H-M   'P 1'
#
loop_
_entity.id
_entity.type
_entity.pdbx_description
1 polymer ?
#
loop_
_entity_poly.entity_id
_entity_poly.type
_entity_poly.pdbx_seq_one_letter_code
_entity_poly.pdbx_strand_id
1 'polypeptide(L)'
;MRIGDIFFYFLACTLYWWWSANFSFFGISPDFVFIAAFSASVIAGPFKGLLMSFLLGLFMDAYSWGAFGLYAFFYSLLSYGVYRLKFKIDLTSSFSRVISCLILNYIFLAAYQFVSFMIFKNSVVLYKIMLFQPVFTAVFLELTFGFVYRIKERNRFWL
;
A
#
# COMPACT_ATOMS: atom_id res chain seq x y z
N MET A 1 -11.17 1.17 -15.83
CA MET A 1 -9.91 1.87 -15.48
C MET A 1 -9.59 2.84 -16.59
N ARG A 2 -9.10 4.05 -16.28
CA ARG A 2 -8.60 5.03 -17.26
C ARG A 2 -7.10 4.80 -17.48
N ILE A 3 -6.53 5.35 -18.55
CA ILE A 3 -5.08 5.22 -18.85
C ILE A 3 -4.18 5.71 -17.71
N GLY A 4 -4.62 6.68 -16.92
CA GLY A 4 -3.85 7.22 -15.80
C GLY A 4 -3.82 6.26 -14.62
N ASP A 5 -4.87 5.46 -14.42
CA ASP A 5 -4.87 4.39 -13.43
C ASP A 5 -3.82 3.34 -13.81
N ILE A 6 -3.75 2.99 -15.09
CA ILE A 6 -2.77 2.02 -15.63
C ILE A 6 -1.35 2.58 -15.47
N PHE A 7 -1.13 3.84 -15.83
CA PHE A 7 0.17 4.48 -15.66
C PHE A 7 0.59 4.54 -14.18
N PHE A 8 -0.33 4.88 -13.26
CA PHE A 8 -0.06 4.90 -11.83
C PHE A 8 0.29 3.50 -11.30
N TYR A 9 -0.39 2.45 -11.79
CA TYR A 9 -0.08 1.06 -11.45
C TYR A 9 1.36 0.71 -11.84
N PHE A 10 1.71 0.91 -13.12
CA PHE A 10 3.05 0.60 -13.61
C PHE A 10 4.12 1.44 -12.94
N LEU A 11 3.85 2.72 -12.66
CA LEU A 11 4.75 3.59 -11.94
C LEU A 11 5.01 3.06 -10.51
N ALA A 12 3.96 2.66 -9.78
CA ALA A 12 4.11 2.09 -8.45
C ALA A 12 4.93 0.79 -8.46
N CYS A 13 4.63 -0.12 -9.39
CA CYS A 13 5.34 -1.38 -9.55
C CYS A 13 6.83 -1.18 -9.91
N THR A 14 7.11 -0.30 -10.88
CA THR A 14 8.50 -0.03 -11.32
C THR A 14 9.31 0.69 -10.25
N LEU A 15 8.72 1.66 -9.55
CA LEU A 15 9.36 2.33 -8.42
C LEU A 15 9.66 1.35 -7.29
N TYR A 16 8.70 0.51 -6.93
CA TYR A 16 8.91 -0.50 -5.90
C TYR A 16 10.01 -1.49 -6.28
N TRP A 17 9.98 -2.01 -7.52
CA TRP A 17 11.00 -2.93 -8.02
C TRP A 17 12.39 -2.30 -8.02
N TRP A 18 12.53 -1.10 -8.59
CA TRP A 18 13.80 -0.39 -8.66
C TRP A 18 14.34 -0.05 -7.28
N TRP A 19 13.48 0.41 -6.38
CA TRP A 19 13.88 0.76 -5.01
C TRP A 19 14.26 -0.48 -4.20
N SER A 20 13.45 -1.54 -4.25
CA SER A 20 13.74 -2.79 -3.57
C SER A 20 15.06 -3.41 -4.03
N ALA A 21 15.45 -3.21 -5.29
CA ALA A 21 16.70 -3.70 -5.85
C ALA A 21 17.94 -2.86 -5.46
N ASN A 22 17.80 -1.53 -5.33
CA ASN A 22 18.95 -0.62 -5.18
C ASN A 22 19.10 -0.02 -3.78
N PHE A 23 17.99 0.20 -3.06
CA PHE A 23 17.93 0.97 -1.81
C PHE A 23 17.28 0.16 -0.70
N SER A 24 17.92 -0.94 -0.32
CA SER A 24 17.54 -1.69 0.88
C SER A 24 18.49 -1.33 2.03
N PHE A 25 18.11 -0.34 2.84
CA PHE A 25 18.89 0.06 4.01
C PHE A 25 18.72 -1.00 5.11
N PHE A 26 19.77 -1.77 5.41
CA PHE A 26 19.73 -2.88 6.37
C PHE A 26 18.64 -3.94 6.09
N GLY A 27 18.26 -4.11 4.81
CA GLY A 27 17.18 -5.04 4.42
C GLY A 27 15.76 -4.50 4.71
N ILE A 28 15.62 -3.22 5.05
CA ILE A 28 14.34 -2.55 5.28
C ILE A 28 14.16 -1.51 4.17
N SER A 29 13.03 -1.61 3.47
CA SER A 29 12.62 -0.66 2.44
C SER A 29 11.19 -0.16 2.70
N PRO A 30 10.89 1.11 2.42
CA PRO A 30 9.51 1.60 2.48
C PRO A 30 8.62 0.82 1.50
N ASP A 31 7.41 0.50 1.93
CA ASP A 31 6.45 -0.21 1.09
C ASP A 31 5.72 0.77 0.17
N PHE A 32 6.31 1.05 -0.99
CA PHE A 32 5.68 1.92 -1.99
C PHE A 32 4.39 1.35 -2.57
N VAL A 33 4.23 0.02 -2.58
CA VAL A 33 3.00 -0.62 -3.06
C VAL A 33 1.87 -0.38 -2.06
N PHE A 34 2.16 -0.50 -0.76
CA PHE A 34 1.23 -0.15 0.31
C PHE A 34 0.82 1.32 0.22
N ILE A 35 1.79 2.22 0.05
CA ILE A 35 1.52 3.65 -0.07
C ILE A 35 0.65 3.93 -1.30
N ALA A 36 0.94 3.31 -2.44
CA ALA A 36 0.16 3.48 -3.66
C ALA A 36 -1.28 2.98 -3.47
N ALA A 37 -1.47 1.82 -2.84
CA ALA A 37 -2.78 1.26 -2.55
C ALA A 37 -3.58 2.11 -1.56
N PHE A 38 -2.95 2.57 -0.48
CA PHE A 38 -3.56 3.50 0.48
C PHE A 38 -3.97 4.80 -0.21
N SER A 39 -3.07 5.41 -0.98
CA SER A 39 -3.33 6.65 -1.70
C SER A 39 -4.46 6.51 -2.71
N ALA A 40 -4.46 5.44 -3.51
CA ALA A 40 -5.54 5.13 -4.45
C ALA A 40 -6.87 4.95 -3.73
N SER A 41 -6.88 4.34 -2.54
CA SER A 41 -8.09 4.10 -1.75
C SER A 41 -8.68 5.36 -1.11
N VAL A 42 -7.81 6.30 -0.68
CA VAL A 42 -8.24 7.61 -0.18
C VAL A 42 -8.78 8.47 -1.32
N ILE A 43 -8.07 8.49 -2.45
CA ILE A 43 -8.29 9.45 -3.52
C ILE A 43 -9.38 8.97 -4.50
N ALA A 44 -9.46 7.69 -4.81
CA ALA A 44 -10.41 7.14 -5.76
C ALA A 44 -11.75 6.74 -5.11
N GLY A 45 -12.74 6.42 -5.96
CA GLY A 45 -14.00 5.83 -5.51
C GLY A 45 -13.82 4.40 -4.95
N PRO A 46 -14.83 3.85 -4.25
CA PRO A 46 -14.74 2.57 -3.55
C PRO A 46 -14.29 1.42 -4.48
N PHE A 47 -14.91 1.34 -5.65
CA PHE A 47 -14.63 0.27 -6.61
C PHE A 47 -13.22 0.40 -7.22
N LYS A 48 -12.81 1.62 -7.58
CA LYS A 48 -11.51 1.87 -8.20
C LYS A 48 -10.36 1.64 -7.23
N GLY A 49 -10.49 2.12 -5.99
CA GLY A 49 -9.48 1.88 -4.94
C GLY A 49 -9.29 0.40 -4.67
N LEU A 50 -10.39 -0.36 -4.60
CA LEU A 50 -10.37 -1.80 -4.35
C LEU A 50 -9.72 -2.56 -5.50
N LEU A 51 -10.14 -2.30 -6.74
CA LEU A 51 -9.54 -2.93 -7.93
C LEU A 51 -8.04 -2.63 -8.03
N MET A 52 -7.64 -1.38 -7.75
CA MET A 52 -6.24 -1.00 -7.82
C MET A 52 -5.40 -1.68 -6.75
N SER A 53 -5.90 -1.72 -5.53
CA SER A 53 -5.22 -2.40 -4.42
C SER A 53 -5.15 -3.91 -4.66
N PHE A 54 -6.20 -4.52 -5.22
CA PHE A 54 -6.18 -5.92 -5.64
C PHE A 54 -5.08 -6.22 -6.66
N LEU A 55 -4.96 -5.42 -7.72
CA LEU A 55 -3.93 -5.58 -8.75
C LEU A 55 -2.51 -5.37 -8.20
N LEU A 56 -2.34 -4.39 -7.30
CA LEU A 56 -1.08 -4.15 -6.60
C LEU A 56 -0.71 -5.33 -5.69
N GLY A 57 -1.70 -5.91 -5.01
CA GLY A 57 -1.51 -7.13 -4.23
C GLY A 57 -1.15 -8.34 -5.09
N LEU A 58 -1.77 -8.51 -6.27
CA LEU A 58 -1.37 -9.56 -7.23
C LEU A 58 0.07 -9.39 -7.72
N PHE A 59 0.51 -8.15 -7.94
CA PHE A 59 1.91 -7.87 -8.25
C PHE A 59 2.82 -8.31 -7.10
N MET A 60 2.46 -8.02 -5.85
CA MET A 60 3.23 -8.45 -4.68
C MET A 60 3.24 -9.97 -4.51
N ASP A 61 2.13 -10.64 -4.79
CA ASP A 61 2.06 -12.11 -4.82
C ASP A 61 3.05 -12.68 -5.85
N ALA A 62 3.12 -12.09 -7.05
CA ALA A 62 4.08 -12.49 -8.07
C ALA A 62 5.53 -12.14 -7.71
N TYR A 63 5.76 -11.01 -7.04
CA TYR A 63 7.09 -10.54 -6.67
C TYR A 63 7.70 -11.29 -5.48
N SER A 64 6.89 -11.64 -4.48
CA SER A 64 7.36 -12.17 -3.20
C SER A 64 7.66 -13.67 -3.18
N TRP A 65 7.44 -14.39 -4.30
CA TRP A 65 7.53 -15.86 -4.38
C TRP A 65 6.68 -16.59 -3.30
N GLY A 66 5.73 -15.85 -2.69
CA GLY A 66 4.89 -16.30 -1.58
C GLY A 66 3.61 -16.99 -2.03
N ALA A 67 2.66 -17.12 -1.11
CA ALA A 67 1.37 -17.72 -1.41
C ALA A 67 0.57 -16.83 -2.37
N PHE A 68 0.30 -17.36 -3.56
CA PHE A 68 -0.43 -16.63 -4.58
C PHE A 68 -1.84 -16.26 -4.07
N GLY A 69 -2.13 -14.96 -4.00
CA GLY A 69 -3.43 -14.39 -3.63
C GLY A 69 -3.53 -13.83 -2.21
N LEU A 70 -2.56 -14.07 -1.31
CA LEU A 70 -2.62 -13.53 0.05
C LEU A 70 -2.47 -12.00 0.04
N TYR A 71 -1.50 -11.46 -0.70
CA TYR A 71 -1.35 -10.02 -0.81
C TYR A 71 -2.55 -9.41 -1.51
N ALA A 72 -3.02 -9.98 -2.62
CA ALA A 72 -4.22 -9.51 -3.32
C ALA A 72 -5.43 -9.39 -2.38
N PHE A 73 -5.65 -10.38 -1.50
CA PHE A 73 -6.72 -10.36 -0.51
C PHE A 73 -6.52 -9.26 0.53
N PHE A 74 -5.37 -9.19 1.19
CA PHE A 74 -5.13 -8.22 2.26
C PHE A 74 -5.08 -6.78 1.77
N TYR A 75 -4.55 -6.53 0.58
CA TYR A 75 -4.59 -5.20 -0.04
C TYR A 75 -6.03 -4.77 -0.38
N SER A 76 -6.87 -5.71 -0.81
CA SER A 76 -8.31 -5.44 -1.03
C SER A 76 -9.02 -5.11 0.28
N LEU A 77 -8.73 -5.87 1.34
CA LEU A 77 -9.26 -5.63 2.70
C LEU A 77 -8.81 -4.26 3.23
N LEU A 78 -7.55 -3.91 3.01
CA LEU A 78 -7.01 -2.60 3.35
C LEU A 78 -7.75 -1.49 2.64
N SER A 79 -7.97 -1.61 1.33
CA SER A 79 -8.68 -0.60 0.55
C SER A 79 -10.10 -0.37 1.08
N TYR A 80 -10.79 -1.45 1.41
CA TYR A 80 -12.10 -1.38 2.06
C TYR A 80 -12.01 -0.69 3.43
N GLY A 81 -11.02 -1.02 4.25
CA GLY A 81 -10.77 -0.38 5.55
C GLY A 81 -10.55 1.12 5.42
N VAL A 82 -9.66 1.55 4.52
CA VAL A 82 -9.39 2.96 4.21
C VAL A 82 -10.66 3.67 3.75
N TYR A 83 -11.42 3.03 2.85
CA TYR A 83 -12.69 3.59 2.38
C TYR A 83 -13.71 3.79 3.52
N ARG A 84 -13.75 2.90 4.51
CA ARG A 84 -14.65 3.06 5.68
C ARG A 84 -14.12 4.13 6.65
N LEU A 85 -12.81 4.22 6.82
CA LEU A 85 -12.17 5.21 7.69
C LEU A 85 -12.35 6.64 7.18
N LYS A 86 -12.34 6.86 5.86
CA LYS A 86 -12.50 8.21 5.30
C LYS A 86 -13.82 8.90 5.64
N PHE A 87 -14.84 8.15 6.05
CA PHE A 87 -16.12 8.71 6.52
C PHE A 87 -16.13 9.01 8.01
N LYS A 88 -15.20 8.44 8.78
CA LYS A 88 -15.09 8.61 10.24
C LYS A 88 -13.97 9.57 10.63
N ILE A 89 -12.96 9.67 9.79
CA ILE A 89 -11.71 10.37 10.04
C ILE A 89 -11.44 11.31 8.88
N ASP A 90 -11.04 12.54 9.19
CA ASP A 90 -10.61 13.51 8.19
C ASP A 90 -9.23 13.15 7.64
N LEU A 91 -9.23 12.38 6.54
CA LEU A 91 -8.04 12.00 5.78
C LEU A 91 -7.53 13.11 4.85
N THR A 92 -8.08 14.33 4.92
CA THR A 92 -7.50 15.48 4.21
C THR A 92 -6.27 16.02 4.93
N SER A 93 -6.26 15.93 6.27
CA SER A 93 -5.14 16.35 7.11
C SER A 93 -3.95 15.38 7.02
N SER A 94 -2.74 15.92 6.84
CA SER A 94 -1.50 15.13 6.78
C SER A 94 -1.29 14.26 8.01
N PHE A 95 -1.52 14.81 9.20
CA PHE A 95 -1.35 14.09 10.45
C PHE A 95 -2.23 12.83 10.52
N SER A 96 -3.50 12.98 10.14
CA SER A 96 -4.46 11.88 10.15
C SER A 96 -4.14 10.79 9.13
N ARG A 97 -3.67 11.16 7.94
CA ARG A 97 -3.19 10.21 6.93
C ARG A 97 -2.00 9.41 7.43
N VAL A 98 -1.00 10.08 8.00
CA VAL A 98 0.22 9.42 8.54
C VAL A 98 -0.15 8.42 9.62
N ILE A 99 -0.98 8.82 10.60
CA ILE A 99 -1.43 7.93 11.68
C ILE A 99 -2.23 6.76 11.12
N SER A 100 -3.18 7.02 10.22
CA SER A 100 -4.02 5.98 9.63
C SER A 100 -3.18 4.97 8.83
N CYS A 101 -2.22 5.45 8.04
CA CYS A 101 -1.27 4.62 7.31
C CYS A 101 -0.43 3.77 8.26
N LEU A 102 0.11 4.37 9.33
CA LEU A 102 0.94 3.66 10.31
C LEU A 102 0.14 2.53 10.98
N ILE A 103 -1.04 2.84 11.51
CA ILE A 103 -1.91 1.85 12.18
C ILE A 103 -2.32 0.74 11.21
N LEU A 104 -2.80 1.09 10.02
CA LEU A 104 -3.23 0.09 9.04
C LEU A 104 -2.08 -0.77 8.54
N ASN A 105 -0.87 -0.23 8.43
CA ASN A 105 0.29 -1.01 8.01
C ASN A 105 0.69 -2.03 9.08
N TYR A 106 0.68 -1.65 10.36
CA TYR A 106 0.86 -2.60 11.46
C TYR A 106 -0.21 -3.69 11.46
N ILE A 107 -1.49 -3.32 11.31
CA ILE A 107 -2.60 -4.29 11.25
C ILE A 107 -2.42 -5.22 10.05
N PHE A 108 -2.06 -4.69 8.89
CA PHE A 108 -1.82 -5.45 7.67
C PHE A 108 -0.69 -6.46 7.86
N LEU A 109 0.48 -6.04 8.34
CA LEU A 109 1.62 -6.94 8.56
C LEU A 109 1.31 -7.99 9.63
N ALA A 110 0.65 -7.61 10.72
CA ALA A 110 0.25 -8.55 11.77
C ALA A 110 -0.74 -9.60 11.24
N ALA A 111 -1.75 -9.18 10.48
CA ALA A 111 -2.74 -10.09 9.90
C ALA A 111 -2.12 -11.00 8.83
N TYR A 112 -1.26 -10.46 7.97
CA TYR A 112 -0.53 -11.22 6.97
C TYR A 112 0.38 -12.27 7.61
N GLN A 113 1.13 -11.88 8.64
CA GLN A 113 2.00 -12.80 9.39
C GLN A 113 1.18 -13.88 10.09
N PHE A 114 0.06 -13.53 10.73
CA PHE A 114 -0.81 -14.48 11.42
C PHE A 114 -1.36 -15.54 10.46
N VAL A 115 -1.87 -15.13 9.29
CA VAL A 115 -2.39 -16.07 8.29
C VAL A 115 -1.26 -16.89 7.66
N SER A 116 -0.12 -16.27 7.35
CA SER A 116 1.05 -16.98 6.82
C SER A 116 1.55 -18.05 7.79
N PHE A 117 1.55 -17.75 9.10
CA PHE A 117 1.92 -18.72 10.13
C PHE A 117 0.92 -19.88 10.22
N MET A 118 -0.39 -19.61 10.09
CA MET A 118 -1.41 -20.65 10.11
C MET A 118 -1.31 -21.60 8.90
N ILE A 119 -0.98 -21.08 7.72
CA ILE A 119 -0.93 -21.86 6.47
C ILE A 119 0.42 -22.58 6.32
N PHE A 120 1.54 -21.85 6.46
CA PHE A 120 2.87 -22.34 6.12
C PHE A 120 3.70 -22.75 7.35
N LYS A 121 3.18 -22.51 8.57
CA LYS A 121 3.89 -22.75 9.84
C LYS A 121 5.28 -22.09 9.92
N ASN A 122 5.51 -21.08 9.10
CA ASN A 122 6.77 -20.36 9.02
C ASN A 122 6.52 -18.86 9.16
N SER A 123 7.45 -18.17 9.83
CA SER A 123 7.45 -16.72 9.91
C SER A 123 8.02 -16.14 8.61
N VAL A 124 7.16 -15.66 7.73
CA VAL A 124 7.57 -15.06 6.44
C VAL A 124 8.13 -13.66 6.65
N VAL A 125 7.57 -12.88 7.59
CA VAL A 125 8.02 -11.51 7.88
C VAL A 125 9.00 -11.51 9.05
N LEU A 126 10.17 -10.92 8.84
CA LEU A 126 11.16 -10.70 9.91
C LEU A 126 10.64 -9.67 10.92
N TYR A 127 10.85 -9.91 12.22
CA TYR A 127 10.43 -8.99 13.29
C TYR A 127 10.97 -7.56 13.12
N LYS A 128 12.18 -7.40 12.57
CA LYS A 128 12.76 -6.08 12.25
C LYS A 128 11.91 -5.32 11.23
N ILE A 129 11.47 -6.01 10.18
CA ILE A 129 10.61 -5.44 9.14
C ILE A 129 9.27 -5.02 9.75
N MET A 130 8.70 -5.90 10.58
CA MET A 130 7.41 -5.65 11.23
C MET A 130 7.40 -4.39 12.13
N LEU A 131 8.53 -4.09 12.79
CA LEU A 131 8.65 -2.91 13.66
C LEU A 131 8.95 -1.63 12.87
N PHE A 132 9.91 -1.68 11.95
CA PHE A 132 10.45 -0.47 11.34
C PHE A 132 9.81 -0.10 10.00
N GLN A 133 9.38 -1.08 9.20
CA GLN A 133 8.80 -0.83 7.87
C GLN A 133 7.56 0.07 7.94
N PRO A 134 6.61 -0.08 8.89
CA PRO A 134 5.46 0.81 8.99
C PRO A 134 5.87 2.27 9.25
N VAL A 135 6.90 2.50 10.07
CA VAL A 135 7.42 3.84 10.38
C VAL A 135 8.03 4.46 9.13
N PHE A 136 8.91 3.75 8.43
CA PHE A 136 9.48 4.22 7.16
C PHE A 136 8.38 4.52 6.14
N THR A 137 7.41 3.62 5.99
CA THR A 137 6.30 3.77 5.04
C THR A 137 5.46 5.00 5.37
N ALA A 138 5.18 5.26 6.65
CA ALA A 138 4.42 6.43 7.10
C ALA A 138 5.17 7.76 6.85
N VAL A 139 6.51 7.77 6.99
CA VAL A 139 7.33 8.96 6.68
C VAL A 139 7.30 9.27 5.18
N PHE A 140 7.44 8.26 4.33
CA PHE A 140 7.41 8.42 2.88
C PHE A 140 5.99 8.66 2.31
N LEU A 141 4.95 8.41 3.11
CA LEU A 141 3.56 8.59 2.71
C LEU A 141 3.27 10.00 2.23
N GLU A 142 3.61 11.03 3.01
CA GLU A 142 3.21 12.41 2.67
C GLU A 142 3.90 12.91 1.40
N LEU A 143 5.15 12.51 1.17
CA LEU A 143 5.90 12.85 -0.03
C LEU A 143 5.23 12.25 -1.29
N THR A 144 4.86 10.98 -1.21
CA THR A 144 4.26 10.24 -2.33
C THR A 144 2.79 10.58 -2.52
N PHE A 145 2.01 10.68 -1.44
CA PHE A 145 0.62 11.12 -1.47
C PHE A 145 0.49 12.53 -2.02
N GLY A 146 1.33 13.47 -1.57
CA GLY A 146 1.34 14.84 -2.08
C GLY A 146 1.61 14.91 -3.58
N PHE A 147 2.50 14.07 -4.09
CA PHE A 147 2.77 13.95 -5.53
C PHE A 147 1.55 13.42 -6.29
N VAL A 148 0.93 12.32 -5.82
CA VAL A 148 -0.25 11.70 -6.44
C VAL A 148 -1.47 12.64 -6.40
N TYR A 149 -1.68 13.32 -5.27
CA TYR A 149 -2.77 14.27 -5.08
C TYR A 149 -2.64 15.48 -6.03
N ARG A 150 -1.44 16.06 -6.16
CA ARG A 150 -1.18 17.16 -7.11
C ARG A 150 -1.38 16.73 -8.56
N ILE A 151 -0.96 15.52 -8.91
CA ILE A 151 -1.22 14.97 -10.25
C ILE A 151 -2.73 14.91 -10.49
N LYS A 152 -3.53 14.42 -9.54
CA LYS A 152 -4.99 14.38 -9.68
C LYS A 152 -5.61 15.77 -9.85
N GLU A 153 -5.24 16.74 -9.00
CA GLU A 153 -5.82 18.09 -9.06
C GLU A 153 -5.54 18.79 -10.39
N ARG A 154 -4.31 18.64 -10.91
CA ARG A 154 -3.91 19.22 -12.19
C ARG A 154 -4.64 18.58 -13.37
N ASN A 155 -5.01 17.31 -13.22
CA ASN A 155 -5.61 16.47 -14.24
C ASN A 155 -7.02 16.04 -13.80
N ARG A 156 -7.96 17.00 -13.69
CA ARG A 156 -9.40 16.80 -13.36
C ARG A 156 -10.13 15.67 -14.11
N PHE A 157 -9.48 15.06 -15.12
CA PHE A 157 -9.95 13.93 -15.90
C PHE A 157 -9.45 12.54 -15.45
N TRP A 158 -8.58 12.40 -14.44
CA TRP A 158 -7.73 11.20 -14.36
C TRP A 158 -7.91 10.21 -13.21
N LEU A 159 -8.80 10.44 -12.24
CA LEU A 159 -9.14 9.45 -11.19
C LEU A 159 -10.63 9.40 -10.90
#